data_AF-A0A9D3RQZ4-F1
#
_entry.id   AF-A0A9D3RQZ4-F1
#
_cell.length_a   1.000
_cell.length_b   1.000
_cell.length_c   1.000
_cell.angle_alpha   90.00
_cell.angle_beta   90.00
_cell.angle_gamma   90.00
#
_symmetry.space_group_name_H-M   'P 1'
#
loop_
_entity.id
_entity.type
_entity.pdbx_description
1 polymer ?
#
loop_
_entity_poly.entity_id
_entity_poly.type
_entity_poly.pdbx_seq_one_letter_code
_entity_poly.pdbx_strand_id
1 'polypeptide(L)'
;MESSRLWTRAVVCAVLLFVLGGAETNDSDMDLELETRALTDFYRKDPNLTDEKQLLGALQDVLEKLQKKRIPSWEKKFGQVPTCDVGEQCAVRKGARIGKMCDCPRRAFCNFFLLKCL
;
A
#
# COMPACT_ATOMS: atom_id res chain seq x y z
N MET A 1 -45.97 -27.44 -11.85
CA MET A 1 -45.89 -27.49 -13.33
C MET A 1 -45.09 -26.29 -13.87
N GLU A 2 -44.24 -25.67 -13.04
CA GLU A 2 -43.42 -24.50 -13.40
C GLU A 2 -42.00 -24.81 -13.89
N SER A 3 -41.39 -25.92 -13.46
CA SER A 3 -40.00 -26.25 -13.83
C SER A 3 -39.82 -26.40 -15.35
N SER A 4 -40.79 -27.02 -16.03
CA SER A 4 -40.80 -27.19 -17.49
C SER A 4 -40.85 -25.84 -18.23
N ARG A 5 -41.52 -24.82 -17.67
CA ARG A 5 -41.65 -23.47 -18.25
C ARG A 5 -40.36 -22.66 -18.14
N LEU A 6 -39.59 -22.88 -17.07
CA LEU A 6 -38.29 -22.24 -16.89
C LEU A 6 -37.26 -22.80 -17.86
N TRP A 7 -37.26 -24.11 -18.07
CA TRP A 7 -36.38 -24.78 -19.03
C TRP A 7 -36.68 -24.36 -20.48
N THR A 8 -37.96 -24.26 -20.85
CA THR A 8 -38.32 -23.76 -22.20
C THR A 8 -37.86 -22.33 -22.41
N ARG A 9 -37.98 -21.45 -21.40
CA ARG A 9 -37.46 -20.08 -21.48
C ARG A 9 -35.94 -20.03 -21.65
N ALA A 10 -35.21 -20.83 -20.89
CA ALA A 10 -33.75 -20.88 -20.98
C ALA A 10 -33.28 -21.33 -22.38
N VAL A 11 -33.94 -22.37 -22.94
CA VAL A 11 -33.63 -22.86 -24.28
C VAL A 11 -33.94 -21.82 -25.35
N VAL A 12 -35.09 -21.13 -25.25
CA VAL A 12 -35.44 -20.05 -26.19
C VAL A 12 -34.42 -18.90 -26.12
N CYS A 13 -34.00 -18.49 -24.92
CA CYS A 13 -32.96 -17.47 -24.77
C CYS A 13 -31.62 -17.91 -25.38
N ALA A 14 -31.21 -19.16 -25.19
CA ALA A 14 -29.98 -19.67 -25.79
C ALA A 14 -30.06 -19.66 -27.32
N VAL A 15 -31.18 -20.10 -27.91
CA VAL A 15 -31.38 -20.06 -29.37
C VAL A 15 -31.36 -18.63 -29.91
N LEU A 16 -31.99 -17.68 -29.22
CA LEU A 16 -31.95 -16.27 -29.62
C LEU A 16 -30.53 -15.70 -29.57
N LEU A 17 -29.73 -16.06 -28.57
CA LEU A 17 -28.32 -15.65 -28.49
C LEU A 17 -27.48 -16.25 -29.62
N PHE A 18 -27.74 -17.50 -30.03
CA PHE A 18 -27.07 -18.10 -31.18
C PHE A 18 -27.47 -17.43 -32.51
N VAL A 19 -28.74 -17.06 -32.68
CA VAL A 19 -29.22 -16.37 -33.88
C VAL A 19 -28.70 -14.94 -33.96
N LEU A 20 -28.58 -14.23 -32.83
CA LEU A 20 -28.02 -12.87 -32.78
C LEU A 20 -26.49 -12.85 -32.84
N GLY A 21 -25.82 -13.87 -32.30
CA GLY A 21 -24.35 -13.99 -32.29
C GLY A 21 -23.77 -14.61 -33.56
N GLY A 22 -24.60 -15.18 -34.44
CA GLY A 22 -24.16 -15.82 -35.68
C GLY A 22 -23.80 -14.87 -36.83
N ALA A 23 -23.79 -13.56 -36.61
CA ALA A 23 -23.43 -12.56 -37.62
C ALA A 23 -22.03 -11.93 -37.42
N GLU A 24 -21.30 -12.31 -36.38
CA GLU A 24 -19.94 -11.78 -36.08
C GLU A 24 -18.87 -12.84 -36.43
N THR A 25 -18.93 -13.38 -37.64
CA THR A 25 -17.83 -14.18 -38.21
C THR A 25 -17.56 -13.65 -39.61
N ASN A 26 -16.55 -12.78 -39.75
CA ASN A 26 -15.70 -12.58 -40.95
C ASN A 26 -15.02 -11.19 -41.09
N ASP A 27 -14.88 -10.36 -40.04
CA ASP A 27 -14.20 -9.04 -40.21
C ASP A 27 -12.98 -8.82 -39.30
N SER A 28 -12.56 -9.81 -38.52
CA SER A 28 -11.46 -9.67 -37.56
C SER A 28 -10.08 -10.08 -38.08
N ASP A 29 -9.96 -10.63 -39.30
CA ASP A 29 -8.67 -11.10 -39.84
C ASP A 29 -7.88 -9.99 -40.54
N MET A 30 -8.49 -8.86 -40.90
CA MET A 30 -7.83 -7.75 -41.60
C MET A 30 -7.27 -6.67 -40.65
N ASP A 31 -7.76 -6.58 -39.41
CA ASP A 31 -7.28 -5.62 -38.41
C ASP A 31 -5.98 -6.04 -37.71
N LEU A 32 -5.71 -7.36 -37.65
CA LEU A 32 -4.51 -7.90 -36.97
C LEU A 32 -3.20 -7.62 -37.72
N GLU A 33 -3.22 -7.39 -39.04
CA GLU A 33 -2.02 -7.10 -39.85
C GLU A 33 -1.60 -5.62 -39.82
N LEU A 34 -2.53 -4.71 -39.53
CA LEU A 34 -2.24 -3.28 -39.40
C LEU A 34 -1.73 -2.95 -37.99
N GLU A 35 -2.29 -3.61 -36.97
CA GLU A 35 -1.91 -3.43 -35.57
C GLU A 35 -0.55 -4.03 -35.24
N THR A 36 -0.17 -5.14 -35.90
CA THR A 36 1.18 -5.75 -35.75
C THR A 36 2.29 -4.88 -36.35
N ARG A 37 2.05 -4.16 -37.44
CA ARG A 37 3.02 -3.21 -38.02
C ARG A 37 3.17 -1.95 -37.18
N ALA A 38 2.11 -1.49 -36.50
CA ALA A 38 2.20 -0.38 -35.56
C ALA A 38 2.92 -0.78 -34.26
N LEU A 39 2.62 -1.97 -33.70
CA LEU A 39 3.27 -2.48 -32.48
C LEU A 39 4.77 -2.75 -32.64
N THR A 40 5.20 -3.22 -33.82
CA THR A 40 6.62 -3.48 -34.09
C THR A 40 7.45 -2.20 -34.23
N ASP A 41 6.83 -1.08 -34.61
CA ASP A 41 7.50 0.22 -34.71
C ASP A 41 7.68 0.89 -33.34
N PHE A 42 6.78 0.64 -32.38
CA PHE A 42 6.96 1.08 -30.98
C PHE A 42 8.07 0.33 -30.24
N TYR A 43 8.39 -0.90 -30.68
CA TYR A 43 9.47 -1.72 -30.12
C TYR A 43 10.78 -1.65 -30.92
N ARG A 44 10.92 -0.71 -31.87
CA ARG A 44 12.18 -0.43 -32.54
C ARG A 44 13.04 0.55 -31.74
N LYS A 45 13.53 0.07 -30.60
CA LYS A 45 14.74 0.60 -29.99
C LYS A 45 15.24 -0.50 -29.06
N ASP A 46 16.25 -1.25 -29.47
CA ASP A 46 17.13 -1.87 -28.50
C ASP A 46 17.74 -0.70 -27.70
N PRO A 47 17.33 -0.43 -26.43
CA PRO A 47 18.22 0.35 -25.61
C PRO A 47 19.42 -0.57 -25.41
N ASN A 48 20.61 -0.13 -25.84
CA ASN A 48 21.85 -0.87 -25.62
C ASN A 48 21.79 -1.54 -24.23
N LEU A 49 21.91 -2.87 -24.17
CA LEU A 49 21.78 -3.69 -22.95
C LEU A 49 22.67 -3.18 -21.78
N THR A 50 23.64 -2.32 -22.08
CA THR A 50 24.49 -1.58 -21.14
C THR A 50 23.74 -0.48 -20.38
N ASP A 51 22.78 0.20 -21.01
CA ASP A 51 22.04 1.35 -20.47
C ASP A 51 20.98 0.90 -19.45
N GLU A 52 20.29 -0.21 -19.71
CA GLU A 52 19.36 -0.82 -18.74
C GLU A 52 20.09 -1.30 -17.48
N LYS A 53 21.27 -1.90 -17.64
CA LYS A 53 22.11 -2.34 -16.51
C LYS A 53 22.65 -1.15 -15.72
N GLN A 54 23.00 -0.05 -16.40
CA GLN A 54 23.40 1.19 -15.74
C GLN A 54 22.24 1.85 -14.99
N LEU A 55 21.04 1.84 -15.56
CA LEU A 55 19.83 2.37 -14.94
C LEU A 55 19.42 1.56 -13.70
N LEU A 56 19.46 0.23 -13.79
CA LEU A 56 19.21 -0.66 -12.65
C LEU A 56 20.26 -0.46 -11.56
N GLY A 57 21.53 -0.30 -11.94
CA GLY A 57 22.61 0.04 -11.01
C GLY A 57 22.36 1.36 -10.29
N ALA A 58 21.99 2.42 -11.02
CA ALA A 58 21.70 3.73 -10.45
C ALA A 58 20.50 3.72 -9.48
N LEU A 59 19.44 2.98 -9.83
CA LEU A 59 18.28 2.77 -8.96
C LEU A 59 18.65 2.05 -7.65
N GLN A 60 19.47 1.01 -7.74
CA GLN A 60 19.94 0.25 -6.58
C GLN A 60 20.81 1.12 -5.66
N ASP A 61 21.66 1.96 -6.25
CA ASP A 61 22.53 2.90 -5.55
C ASP A 61 21.73 3.98 -4.80
N VAL A 62 20.64 4.47 -5.40
CA VAL A 62 19.71 5.41 -4.77
C VAL A 62 18.94 4.74 -3.63
N LEU A 63 18.45 3.52 -3.82
CA LEU A 63 17.77 2.74 -2.78
C LEU A 63 18.68 2.48 -1.58
N GLU A 64 19.94 2.11 -1.80
CA GLU A 64 20.92 1.96 -0.73
C GLU A 64 21.19 3.27 0.00
N LYS A 65 21.34 4.39 -0.73
CA LYS A 65 21.56 5.71 -0.14
C LYS A 65 20.35 6.19 0.66
N LEU A 66 19.13 5.89 0.21
CA LEU A 66 17.90 6.18 0.95
C LEU A 66 17.71 5.26 2.16
N GLN A 67 18.11 3.99 2.07
CA GLN A 67 18.07 3.04 3.18
C GLN A 67 19.12 3.37 4.25
N LYS A 68 20.31 3.84 3.85
CA LYS A 68 21.34 4.34 4.77
C LYS A 68 20.94 5.68 5.40
N LYS A 69 20.16 6.50 4.68
CA LYS A 69 19.51 7.72 5.20
C LYS A 69 18.17 7.45 5.89
N ARG A 70 17.74 6.19 6.01
CA ARG A 70 16.50 5.83 6.69
C ARG A 70 16.59 6.40 8.10
N ILE A 71 15.69 7.35 8.35
CA ILE A 71 15.57 8.16 9.56
C ILE A 71 15.93 7.28 10.77
N PRO A 72 16.92 7.68 11.59
CA PRO A 72 17.28 6.88 12.75
C PRO A 72 16.02 6.69 13.58
N SER A 73 15.75 5.44 13.99
CA SER A 73 14.66 5.11 14.92
C SER A 73 14.70 5.95 16.22
N TRP A 74 15.81 6.63 16.46
CA TRP A 74 16.05 7.62 17.50
C TRP A 74 15.11 8.83 17.47
N GLU A 75 14.60 9.27 16.31
CA GLU A 75 13.67 10.41 16.27
C GLU A 75 12.37 10.14 17.06
N LYS A 76 11.98 8.86 17.20
CA LYS A 76 10.82 8.46 18.02
C LYS A 76 11.09 8.45 19.53
N LYS A 77 12.33 8.68 19.97
CA LYS A 77 12.69 8.70 21.40
C LYS A 77 12.63 10.09 22.02
N PHE A 78 12.45 11.15 21.23
CA PHE A 78 12.24 12.49 21.79
C PHE A 78 10.87 12.55 22.48
N GLY A 79 10.89 12.57 23.82
CA GLY A 79 9.68 12.63 24.66
C GLY A 79 9.15 11.28 25.11
N GLN A 80 9.80 10.17 24.77
CA GLN A 80 9.46 8.87 25.34
C GLN A 80 10.12 8.74 26.72
N VAL A 81 9.30 8.61 27.75
CA VAL A 81 9.74 8.41 29.14
C VAL A 81 9.47 6.96 29.55
N PRO A 82 10.26 6.39 30.49
CA PRO A 82 10.00 5.06 31.03
C PRO A 82 8.64 5.01 31.76
N THR A 83 8.16 3.82 32.10
CA THR A 83 6.98 3.66 32.96
C THR A 83 7.39 3.66 34.43
N CYS A 84 6.60 4.30 35.29
CA CYS A 84 6.77 4.26 36.76
C CYS A 84 5.85 3.24 37.41
N ASP A 85 6.20 2.87 38.65
CA ASP A 85 5.31 2.16 39.55
C ASP A 85 4.38 3.12 40.32
N VAL A 86 3.32 2.57 40.92
CA VAL A 86 2.38 3.34 41.74
C VAL A 86 3.11 3.87 42.99
N GLY A 87 2.99 5.16 43.28
CA GLY A 87 3.68 5.83 44.39
C GLY A 87 5.08 6.37 44.07
N GLU A 88 5.66 6.04 42.91
CA GLU A 88 6.94 6.59 42.47
C GLU A 88 6.85 8.02 41.96
N GLN A 89 7.98 8.71 41.91
CA GLN A 89 8.06 10.11 41.47
C GLN A 89 7.93 10.23 39.95
N CYS A 90 6.81 10.78 39.50
CA CYS A 90 6.44 10.88 38.09
C CYS A 90 6.85 12.19 37.41
N ALA A 91 7.09 13.23 38.20
CA ALA A 91 7.49 14.54 37.70
C ALA A 91 8.48 15.23 38.64
N VAL A 92 9.17 16.24 38.13
CA VAL A 92 10.08 17.11 38.90
C VAL A 92 9.72 18.55 38.63
N ARG A 93 9.66 19.36 39.69
CA ARG A 93 9.41 20.80 39.59
C ARG A 93 10.72 21.56 39.68
N LYS A 94 10.98 22.41 38.68
CA LYS A 94 12.08 23.37 38.69
C LYS A 94 11.50 24.78 38.53
N GLY A 95 11.28 25.45 39.65
CA GLY A 95 10.60 26.75 39.70
C GLY A 95 9.12 26.64 39.27
N ALA A 96 8.76 27.39 38.22
CA ALA A 96 7.42 27.34 37.62
C ALA A 96 7.24 26.20 36.60
N ARG A 97 8.33 25.54 36.19
CA ARG A 97 8.29 24.47 35.16
C ARG A 97 8.19 23.10 35.82
N ILE A 98 7.45 22.20 35.18
CA ILE A 98 7.30 20.80 35.58
C ILE A 98 7.79 19.92 34.44
N GLY A 99 8.74 19.04 34.73
CA GLY A 99 9.25 18.03 33.81
C GLY A 99 8.70 16.65 34.17
N LYS A 100 8.27 15.88 33.16
CA LYS A 100 7.81 14.49 33.33
C LYS A 100 9.01 13.54 33.31
N MET A 101 9.08 12.63 34.28
CA MET A 101 10.15 11.63 34.41
C MET A 101 9.76 10.28 33.83
N CYS A 102 8.48 9.92 33.95
CA CYS A 102 7.93 8.63 33.55
C CYS A 102 6.42 8.70 33.30
N ASP A 103 5.88 7.64 32.71
CA ASP A 103 4.46 7.42 32.50
C ASP A 103 3.87 6.54 33.62
N CYS A 104 2.82 7.03 34.29
CA CYS A 104 2.09 6.25 35.30
C CYS A 104 1.25 5.13 34.64
N PRO A 105 1.03 3.99 35.31
CA PRO A 105 0.24 2.89 34.79
C PRO A 105 -1.23 3.30 34.61
N ARG A 106 -2.00 2.59 33.77
CA ARG A 106 -3.37 3.00 33.33
C ARG A 106 -4.40 3.33 34.41
N ARG A 107 -4.17 2.98 35.68
CA ARG A 107 -5.07 3.25 36.81
C ARG A 107 -4.55 4.33 37.77
N ALA A 108 -3.34 4.83 37.53
CA ALA A 108 -2.73 5.89 38.32
C ALA A 108 -2.38 7.07 37.41
N PHE A 109 -2.53 8.28 37.90
CA PHE A 109 -2.15 9.50 37.19
C PHE A 109 -1.04 10.22 37.96
N CYS A 110 -0.24 10.99 37.24
CA CYS A 110 0.79 11.80 37.87
C CYS A 110 0.14 13.00 38.58
N ASN A 111 0.17 13.00 39.91
CA ASN A 111 -0.29 14.15 40.69
C ASN A 111 0.81 15.23 40.69
N PHE A 112 0.56 16.40 40.09
CA PHE A 112 1.56 17.45 39.98
C PHE A 112 1.86 18.23 41.27
N PHE A 113 1.02 18.11 42.30
CA PHE A 113 1.30 18.68 43.62
C PHE A 113 2.26 17.78 44.42
N LEU A 114 2.00 16.47 44.41
CA LEU A 114 2.80 15.46 45.13
C LEU A 114 3.97 14.93 44.30
N LEU A 115 3.94 15.17 42.99
CA LEU A 115 4.88 14.68 41.99
C LEU A 115 4.97 13.14 41.93
N LYS A 116 3.90 12.43 42.31
CA LYS A 116 3.85 10.96 42.40
C LYS A 116 2.67 10.36 41.62
N CYS A 117 2.80 9.10 41.20
CA CYS A 117 1.70 8.34 40.59
C CYS A 117 0.69 7.90 41.65
N LEU A 118 -0.58 8.34 41.53
CA LEU A 118 -1.71 8.00 42.41
C LEU A 118 -2.88 7.43 41.64
#